data_AF-A0A836NZY9-F1
#
_entry.id   AF-A0A836NZY9-F1
#
_cell.length_a   1.000
_cell.length_b   1.000
_cell.length_c   1.000
_cell.angle_alpha   90.00
_cell.angle_beta   90.00
_cell.angle_gamma   90.00
#
_symmetry.space_group_name_H-M   'P 1'
#
loop_
_entity.id
_entity.type
_entity.pdbx_description
1 polymer ?
#
loop_
_entity_poly.entity_id
_entity_poly.type
_entity_poly.pdbx_seq_one_letter_code
_entity_poly.pdbx_strand_id
1 'polypeptide(L)' 'MRQAEPDADSVSRPTTDERTRIKALEREVRALGQASEILRKASAYFAQAELDLSFTP' A
#
# COMPACT_ATOMS: atom_id res chain seq x y z
N MET A 1 2.73 -49.47 1.99
CA MET A 1 2.47 -48.48 0.93
C MET A 1 2.50 -47.10 1.58
N ARG A 2 3.54 -46.31 1.29
CA ARG A 2 3.83 -45.01 1.93
C ARG A 2 2.93 -43.96 1.28
N GLN A 3 1.96 -43.43 2.02
CA GLN A 3 1.10 -42.34 1.55
C GLN A 3 1.99 -41.10 1.39
N ALA A 4 2.05 -40.55 0.18
CA ALA A 4 2.72 -39.28 -0.08
C ALA A 4 1.92 -38.18 0.61
N GLU A 5 2.55 -37.51 1.58
CA GLU A 5 2.02 -36.28 2.17
C GLU A 5 1.85 -35.25 1.05
N PRO A 6 0.67 -34.61 0.89
CA PRO A 6 0.50 -33.59 -0.12
C PRO A 6 1.40 -32.40 0.21
N ASP A 7 2.22 -32.00 -0.77
CA ASP A 7 3.15 -30.88 -0.68
C ASP A 7 2.49 -29.62 -0.10
N ALA A 8 3.08 -29.08 0.95
CA ALA A 8 2.62 -27.90 1.69
C ALA A 8 2.65 -26.58 0.88
N ASP A 9 3.03 -26.65 -0.40
CA ASP A 9 3.17 -25.50 -1.31
C ASP A 9 2.07 -25.41 -2.38
N SER A 10 0.92 -26.05 -2.16
CA SER A 10 -0.25 -25.78 -2.99
C SER A 10 -0.81 -24.38 -2.68
N VAL A 11 -0.32 -23.36 -3.40
CA VAL A 11 -0.92 -22.02 -3.43
C VAL A 11 -2.34 -22.18 -3.97
N SER A 12 -3.28 -22.39 -3.06
CA SER A 12 -4.68 -22.60 -3.41
C SER A 12 -5.21 -21.34 -4.08
N ARG A 13 -5.87 -21.53 -5.23
CA ARG A 13 -6.42 -20.40 -5.98
C ARG A 13 -7.44 -19.69 -5.07
N PRO A 14 -7.37 -18.36 -4.91
CA PRO A 14 -8.28 -17.66 -4.01
C PRO A 14 -9.73 -17.97 -4.40
N THR A 15 -10.57 -18.14 -3.41
CA THR A 15 -12.02 -18.28 -3.58
C THR A 15 -12.59 -17.01 -4.23
N THR A 16 -13.83 -17.06 -4.73
CA THR A 16 -14.47 -15.89 -5.35
C THR A 16 -14.64 -14.73 -4.37
N ASP A 17 -14.89 -15.02 -3.10
CA ASP A 17 -15.00 -14.02 -2.04
C ASP A 17 -13.65 -13.38 -1.73
N GLU A 18 -12.59 -14.18 -1.64
CA GLU A 18 -11.21 -13.67 -1.48
C GLU A 18 -10.80 -12.79 -2.66
N ARG A 19 -11.11 -13.19 -3.90
CA ARG A 19 -10.87 -12.37 -5.09
C ARG A 19 -11.59 -11.02 -5.02
N THR A 20 -12.81 -11.00 -4.48
CA THR A 20 -13.60 -9.78 -4.33
C THR A 20 -12.98 -8.86 -3.27
N ARG A 21 -12.58 -9.44 -2.13
CA ARG A 21 -11.88 -8.71 -1.05
C ARG A 21 -10.54 -8.15 -1.51
N ILE A 22 -9.75 -8.93 -2.25
CA ILE A 22 -8.46 -8.49 -2.81
C ILE A 22 -8.67 -7.29 -3.73
N LYS A 23 -9.64 -7.34 -4.65
CA LYS A 23 -9.94 -6.22 -5.55
C LYS A 23 -10.39 -4.96 -4.80
N ALA A 24 -11.13 -5.10 -3.70
CA ALA A 24 -11.53 -3.98 -2.86
C ALA A 24 -10.31 -3.35 -2.18
N LEU A 25 -9.45 -4.17 -1.58
CA LEU A 25 -8.21 -3.72 -0.94
C LEU A 25 -7.25 -3.06 -1.93
N GLU A 26 -7.09 -3.59 -3.13
CA GLU A 26 -6.27 -2.99 -4.18
C GLU A 26 -6.76 -1.59 -4.58
N ARG A 27 -8.08 -1.37 -4.59
CA ARG A 27 -8.66 -0.04 -4.86
C ARG A 27 -8.35 0.92 -3.72
N GLU A 28 -8.50 0.47 -2.48
CA GLU A 28 -8.22 1.26 -1.29
C GLU A 28 -6.73 1.64 -1.21
N VAL A 29 -5.83 0.69 -1.43
CA VAL A 29 -4.38 0.95 -1.48
C VAL A 29 -4.02 1.97 -2.55
N ARG A 30 -4.64 1.89 -3.74
CA ARG A 30 -4.43 2.91 -4.79
C ARG A 30 -4.91 4.29 -4.38
N ALA A 31 -6.07 4.38 -3.74
CA ALA A 31 -6.60 5.65 -3.24
C ALA A 31 -5.73 6.24 -2.13
N LEU A 32 -5.26 5.41 -1.20
CA LEU A 32 -4.33 5.80 -0.14
C LEU A 32 -2.99 6.27 -0.72
N GLY A 33 -2.49 5.61 -1.76
CA GLY A 33 -1.30 6.04 -2.50
C GLY A 33 -1.44 7.46 -3.05
N GLN A 34 -2.55 7.77 -3.72
CA GLN A 34 -2.83 9.11 -4.24
C GLN A 34 -2.92 10.16 -3.12
N ALA A 35 -3.62 9.84 -2.02
CA ALA A 35 -3.71 10.73 -0.87
C ALA A 35 -2.34 11.00 -0.23
N SER A 36 -1.49 9.97 -0.12
CA SER A 36 -0.13 10.12 0.41
C SER A 36 0.76 10.99 -0.46
N GLU A 37 0.53 11.02 -1.79
CA GLU A 37 1.30 11.89 -2.68
C GLU A 37 0.97 13.38 -2.45
N ILE A 38 -0.30 13.69 -2.19
CA ILE A 38 -0.74 15.04 -1.81
C ILE A 38 -0.06 15.45 -0.50
N LEU A 39 -0.09 14.56 0.50
CA LEU A 39 0.56 14.81 1.78
C LEU A 39 2.07 15.01 1.63
N ARG A 40 2.75 14.19 0.82
CA ARG A 40 4.18 14.35 0.56
C ARG A 40 4.50 15.70 -0.09
N LYS A 41 3.69 16.13 -1.07
CA LYS A 41 3.85 17.43 -1.72
C LYS A 41 3.61 18.59 -0.73
N ALA A 42 2.58 18.47 0.11
CA ALA A 42 2.31 19.44 1.15
C ALA A 42 3.46 19.52 2.16
N SER A 43 3.96 18.38 2.66
CA SER A 43 5.10 18.33 3.57
C SER A 43 6.37 18.92 2.96
N ALA A 44 6.63 18.67 1.67
CA ALA A 44 7.77 19.28 0.98
C ALA A 44 7.64 20.81 0.87
N TYR A 45 6.43 21.30 0.58
CA TYR A 45 6.15 22.74 0.53
C TYR A 45 6.33 23.39 1.91
N PHE A 46 5.80 22.78 2.97
CA PHE A 46 5.96 23.29 4.34
C PHE A 46 7.42 23.25 4.80
N ALA A 47 8.15 22.18 4.52
CA ALA A 47 9.58 22.10 4.85
C ALA A 47 10.40 23.21 4.16
N GLN A 48 10.08 23.57 2.91
CA GLN A 48 10.72 24.69 2.23
C GLN A 48 10.35 26.04 2.85
N ALA A 49 9.06 26.24 3.18
CA ALA A 49 8.59 27.48 3.80
C ALA A 49 9.19 27.70 5.20
N GLU A 50 9.34 26.64 6.00
CA GLU A 50 10.00 26.72 7.31
C GLU A 50 11.49 27.09 7.19
N LEU A 51 12.19 26.56 6.19
CA LEU A 51 13.58 26.92 5.92
C LEU A 51 13.71 28.39 5.50
N ASP A 52 12.82 28.88 4.64
CA ASP A 52 12.83 30.26 4.15
C ASP A 52 12.56 31.28 5.28
N LEU A 53 11.62 30.96 6.18
CA LEU A 53 11.34 31.76 7.38
C LEU A 53 12.50 31.75 8.40
N SER A 54 13.28 30.67 8.46
CA SER A 54 14.42 30.57 9.38
C SER A 54 15.67 31.35 8.90
N PHE A 55 15.72 31.73 7.62
CA PHE A 55 16.88 32.38 7.00
C PHE A 55 16.74 33.91 6.86
N THR A 56 15.56 34.47 7.13
CA THR A 56 15.37 35.93 7.24
C THR A 56 15.80 36.41 8.64
N PRO A 57 16.77 37.34 8.76
CA PRO A 57 17.26 37.87 10.04
C PRO A 57 16.25 38.78 10.76
#